data_AF-A0A1C4EYN8-F1
#
_entry.id   AF-A0A1C4EYN8-F1
#
_cell.length_a   1.000
_cell.length_b   1.000
_cell.length_c   1.000
_cell.angle_alpha   90.00
_cell.angle_beta   90.00
_cell.angle_gamma   90.00
#
_symmetry.space_group_name_H-M   'P 1'
#
loop_
_entity.id
_entity.type
_entity.pdbx_description
1 polymer ?
#
loop_
_entity_poly.entity_id
_entity_poly.type
_entity_poly.pdbx_seq_one_letter_code
_entity_poly.pdbx_strand_id
1 'polypeptide(L)'
;MEICHDKFAKAGLTAEASIDVAPPRIAECPIQAECRLVSISDKGRFILAELDIVNLWVENGLLSENGIVDSTKWKPLIFNFREYDTVGDALGFNIKYGN
;
A
#
# COMPACT_ATOMS: atom_id res chain seq x y z
N MET A 1 15.18 -21.90 11.12
CA MET A 1 14.18 -20.88 10.74
C MET A 1 13.16 -21.60 9.90
N GLU A 2 11.95 -21.79 10.42
CA GLU A 2 10.88 -22.46 9.70
C GLU A 2 10.36 -21.53 8.60
N ILE A 3 10.40 -21.98 7.34
CA ILE A 3 9.92 -21.19 6.21
C ILE A 3 8.39 -21.37 6.15
N CYS A 4 7.65 -20.30 6.41
CA CYS A 4 6.21 -20.28 6.21
C CYS A 4 5.90 -20.18 4.72
N HIS A 5 5.43 -21.29 4.14
CA HIS A 5 5.04 -21.35 2.72
C HIS A 5 3.73 -20.62 2.45
N ASP A 6 2.76 -20.68 3.36
CA ASP A 6 1.48 -19.99 3.27
C ASP A 6 1.36 -18.88 4.31
N LYS A 7 1.84 -17.69 3.92
CA LYS A 7 1.78 -16.50 4.78
C LYS A 7 0.37 -15.93 4.90
N PHE A 8 -0.49 -16.13 3.90
CA PHE A 8 -1.88 -15.67 3.93
C PHE A 8 -2.64 -16.40 5.05
N ALA A 9 -2.60 -17.73 5.05
CA ALA A 9 -3.22 -18.52 6.11
C ALA A 9 -2.61 -18.23 7.48
N LYS A 10 -1.28 -18.08 7.56
CA LYS A 10 -0.59 -17.78 8.83
C LYS A 10 -0.97 -16.42 9.41
N ALA A 11 -1.22 -15.42 8.55
CA ALA A 11 -1.62 -14.08 8.94
C ALA A 11 -3.14 -13.91 9.07
N GLY A 12 -3.94 -14.91 8.67
CA GLY A 12 -5.40 -14.78 8.61
C GLY A 12 -5.88 -13.79 7.55
N LEU A 13 -5.12 -13.65 6.46
CA LEU A 13 -5.43 -12.75 5.34
C LEU A 13 -5.95 -13.53 4.14
N THR A 14 -6.79 -12.89 3.34
CA THR A 14 -7.40 -13.49 2.15
C THR A 14 -6.73 -12.97 0.88
N ALA A 15 -6.23 -13.87 0.05
CA ALA A 15 -5.72 -13.52 -1.28
C ALA A 15 -6.87 -13.18 -2.23
N GLU A 16 -6.79 -12.03 -2.88
CA GLU A 16 -7.73 -11.57 -3.90
C GLU A 16 -7.02 -11.46 -5.25
N ALA A 17 -7.66 -11.87 -6.34
CA ALA A 17 -7.06 -11.78 -7.66
C ALA A 17 -6.89 -10.30 -8.08
N SER A 18 -5.70 -9.99 -8.62
CA SER A 18 -5.44 -8.73 -9.31
C SER A 18 -6.06 -8.73 -10.71
N ILE A 19 -6.27 -7.54 -11.28
CA ILE A 19 -6.82 -7.42 -12.64
C ILE A 19 -5.71 -7.51 -13.69
N ASP A 20 -4.63 -6.75 -13.53
CA ASP A 20 -3.66 -6.50 -14.61
C ASP A 20 -2.29 -7.17 -14.39
N VAL A 21 -2.10 -7.82 -13.25
CA VAL A 21 -0.83 -8.41 -12.82
C VAL A 21 -1.04 -9.78 -12.16
N ALA A 22 0.00 -10.62 -12.15
CA ALA A 22 -0.08 -11.96 -11.57
C ALA A 22 -0.09 -12.01 -10.02
N PRO A 23 0.68 -11.17 -9.28
CA PRO A 23 0.65 -11.20 -7.82
C PRO A 23 -0.74 -10.87 -7.27
N PRO A 24 -1.25 -11.60 -6.26
CA PRO A 24 -2.55 -11.32 -5.67
C PRO A 24 -2.51 -10.07 -4.77
N ARG A 25 -3.69 -9.47 -4.60
CA ARG A 25 -4.00 -8.46 -3.58
C ARG A 25 -4.39 -9.13 -2.26
N ILE A 26 -4.44 -8.35 -1.19
CA ILE A 26 -4.92 -8.76 0.14
C ILE A 26 -6.31 -8.14 0.33
N ALA A 27 -7.36 -8.94 0.43
CA ALA A 27 -8.74 -8.43 0.48
C ALA A 27 -8.97 -7.44 1.64
N GLU A 28 -8.30 -7.64 2.77
CA GLU A 28 -8.42 -6.83 3.97
C GLU A 28 -7.58 -5.53 3.95
N CYS A 29 -6.72 -5.34 2.94
CA CYS A 29 -5.90 -4.13 2.83
C CYS A 29 -6.68 -2.97 2.20
N PRO A 30 -6.80 -1.82 2.89
CA PRO A 30 -7.70 -0.75 2.46
C PRO A 30 -7.13 0.13 1.33
N ILE A 31 -5.81 0.09 1.12
CA ILE A 31 -5.14 0.75 -0.01
C ILE A 31 -4.09 -0.21 -0.57
N GLN A 32 -4.12 -0.44 -1.89
CA GLN A 32 -3.26 -1.39 -2.58
C GLN A 32 -2.92 -0.90 -3.99
N ALA A 33 -1.74 -1.24 -4.49
CA ALA A 33 -1.34 -0.90 -5.86
C ALA A 33 -0.93 -2.17 -6.62
N GLU A 34 -1.48 -2.32 -7.82
CA GLU A 34 -0.97 -3.30 -8.79
C GLU A 34 0.14 -2.63 -9.59
N CYS A 35 1.26 -3.32 -9.72
CA CYS A 35 2.48 -2.73 -10.23
C CYS A 35 3.17 -3.63 -11.26
N ARG A 36 3.74 -3.03 -12.31
CA ARG A 36 4.63 -3.70 -13.27
C ARG A 36 6.07 -3.28 -13.03
N LEU A 37 6.99 -4.24 -13.08
CA LEU A 37 8.42 -3.98 -12.90
C LEU A 37 8.97 -3.19 -14.09
N VAL A 38 9.61 -2.07 -13.81
CA VAL A 38 10.28 -1.22 -14.79
C VAL A 38 11.77 -1.56 -14.83
N SER A 39 12.42 -1.55 -13.66
CA SER A 39 13.87 -1.76 -13.57
C SER A 39 14.26 -2.35 -12.21
N ILE A 40 15.42 -3.02 -12.17
CA ILE A 40 16.06 -3.49 -10.94
C ILE A 40 17.49 -2.96 -10.92
N SER A 41 17.87 -2.37 -9.80
CA SER A 41 19.26 -2.01 -9.48
C SER A 41 19.75 -2.81 -8.29
N ASP A 42 20.75 -3.67 -8.50
CA ASP A 42 21.40 -4.42 -7.42
C ASP A 42 22.32 -3.51 -6.58
N LYS A 43 22.18 -3.57 -5.25
CA LYS A 43 23.02 -2.86 -4.26
C LYS A 43 23.77 -3.84 -3.36
N GLY A 44 23.86 -5.12 -3.75
CA GLY A 44 24.55 -6.21 -3.07
C GLY A 44 23.75 -6.80 -1.90
N ARG A 45 23.38 -5.99 -0.91
CA ARG A 45 22.60 -6.45 0.26
C ARG A 45 21.08 -6.38 0.07
N PHE A 46 20.63 -5.59 -0.89
CA PHE A 46 19.23 -5.38 -1.24
C PHE A 46 19.16 -4.94 -2.70
N ILE A 47 17.96 -4.98 -3.28
CA ILE A 47 17.68 -4.44 -4.60
C ILE A 47 16.81 -3.19 -4.47
N LEU A 48 16.98 -2.25 -5.41
CA LEU A 48 15.99 -1.23 -5.68
C LEU A 48 15.18 -1.69 -6.90
N ALA A 49 13.87 -1.85 -6.73
CA ALA A 49 12.96 -2.19 -7.81
C ALA A 49 12.08 -0.98 -8.11
N GLU A 50 12.10 -0.52 -9.36
CA GLU A 50 11.23 0.56 -9.84
C GLU A 50 9.98 -0.04 -10.47
N LEU A 51 8.82 0.52 -10.13
CA LEU A 51 7.52 -0.05 -10.45
C LEU A 51 6.61 1.01 -11.04
N ASP A 52 5.91 0.67 -12.12
CA ASP A 52 4.81 1.45 -12.66
C ASP A 52 3.50 0.97 -12.04
N ILE A 53 2.76 1.89 -11.42
CA ILE A 53 1.42 1.61 -10.88
C ILE A 53 0.45 1.52 -12.06
N VAL A 54 -0.20 0.37 -12.21
CA VAL A 54 -1.21 0.13 -13.26
C VAL A 54 -2.63 0.22 -12.73
N ASN A 55 -2.86 -0.18 -11.48
CA ASN A 55 -4.12 0.04 -10.78
C ASN A 55 -3.87 0.48 -9.34
N LEU A 56 -4.73 1.38 -8.85
CA LEU A 56 -4.78 1.77 -7.44
C LEU A 56 -6.15 1.40 -6.88
N TRP A 57 -6.17 0.60 -5.82
CA TRP A 57 -7.35 0.17 -5.12
C TRP A 57 -7.43 0.91 -3.80
N VAL A 58 -8.58 1.53 -3.54
CA VAL A 58 -8.86 2.23 -2.28
C VAL A 58 -10.23 1.81 -1.82
N GLU A 59 -10.34 1.44 -0.55
CA GLU A 59 -11.62 1.16 0.09
C GLU A 59 -12.53 2.40 0.01
N ASN A 60 -13.77 2.21 -0.43
CA ASN A 60 -14.73 3.31 -0.63
C ASN A 60 -14.91 4.19 0.61
N GLY A 61 -14.82 3.61 1.82
CA GLY A 61 -14.90 4.34 3.07
C GLY A 61 -13.83 5.41 3.23
N LEU A 62 -12.66 5.24 2.61
CA LEU A 62 -11.53 6.16 2.66
C LEU A 62 -11.58 7.26 1.59
N LEU A 63 -12.54 7.21 0.67
CA LEU A 63 -12.67 8.20 -0.38
C LEU A 63 -13.58 9.36 0.07
N SER A 64 -13.27 10.54 -0.46
CA SER A 64 -14.16 11.70 -0.49
C SER A 64 -15.19 11.53 -1.63
N GLU A 65 -16.17 12.44 -1.69
CA GLU A 65 -17.18 12.46 -2.77
C GLU A 65 -16.57 12.56 -4.17
N ASN A 66 -15.37 13.15 -4.28
CA ASN A 66 -14.65 13.32 -5.54
C ASN A 66 -13.75 12.12 -5.88
N GLY A 67 -13.83 11.02 -5.13
CA GLY A 67 -12.99 9.83 -5.36
C GLY A 67 -11.51 10.02 -4.99
N ILE A 68 -11.19 11.05 -4.21
CA ILE A 68 -9.84 11.30 -3.69
C ILE A 68 -9.74 10.76 -2.26
N VAL A 69 -8.61 10.17 -1.89
CA VAL A 69 -8.33 9.70 -0.53
C VAL A 69 -8.52 10.84 0.48
N ASP A 70 -9.39 10.61 1.45
CA ASP A 70 -9.62 11.50 2.58
C ASP A 70 -8.62 11.20 3.69
N SER A 71 -7.67 12.11 3.90
CA SER A 71 -6.61 11.97 4.90
C SER A 71 -7.11 12.01 6.34
N THR A 72 -8.35 12.44 6.58
CA THR A 72 -8.98 12.38 7.91
C THR A 72 -9.44 10.96 8.25
N LYS A 73 -9.78 10.16 7.23
CA LYS A 73 -10.25 8.79 7.36
C LYS A 73 -9.11 7.78 7.29
N TRP A 74 -8.12 8.03 6.44
CA TRP A 74 -7.00 7.12 6.28
C TRP A 74 -5.94 7.32 7.38
N LYS A 75 -5.81 6.31 8.25
CA LYS A 75 -4.86 6.26 9.35
C LYS A 75 -3.87 5.11 9.16
N PRO A 76 -2.84 5.26 8.30
CA PRO A 76 -1.90 4.18 8.01
C PRO A 76 -1.08 3.78 9.23
N LEU A 77 -0.57 2.54 9.20
CA LEU A 77 0.46 2.06 10.12
C LEU A 77 1.83 2.57 9.64
N ILE A 78 2.53 3.30 10.48
CA ILE A 78 3.87 3.81 10.20
C ILE A 78 4.87 3.02 11.04
N PHE A 79 5.84 2.39 10.39
CA PHE A 79 6.97 1.79 11.08
C PHE A 79 8.00 2.88 11.42
N ASN A 80 8.09 3.23 12.70
CA ASN A 80 8.94 4.28 13.23
C ASN A 80 10.06 3.64 14.08
N PHE A 81 11.15 3.25 13.42
CA PHE A 81 12.30 2.51 13.99
C PHE A 81 11.99 1.16 14.63
N ARG A 82 11.37 1.15 15.81
CA ARG A 82 10.97 -0.07 16.54
C ARG A 82 9.54 0.01 17.07
N GLU A 83 8.84 1.07 16.71
CA GLU A 83 7.47 1.36 17.13
C GLU A 83 6.57 1.38 15.89
N TYR A 84 5.29 1.10 16.12
CA TYR A 84 4.26 1.25 15.10
C TYR A 84 3.34 2.38 15.51
N ASP A 85 3.32 3.42 14.70
CA ASP A 85 2.53 4.63 14.92
C ASP A 85 1.40 4.75 13.89
N THR A 86 0.54 5.74 14.11
CA THR A 86 -0.41 6.22 13.09
C THR A 86 -0.35 7.75 12.99
N VAL A 87 -1.10 8.33 12.06
CA VAL A 87 -1.11 9.79 11.81
C VAL A 87 -2.16 10.52 12.63
N GLY A 88 -1.77 11.67 13.18
CA GLY A 88 -2.69 12.64 13.79
C GLY A 88 -3.48 13.44 12.74
N ASP A 89 -3.99 14.60 13.15
CA ASP A 89 -4.68 15.52 12.26
C ASP A 89 -3.71 16.25 11.33
N ALA A 90 -4.21 16.63 10.15
CA ALA A 90 -3.43 17.41 9.20
C ALA A 90 -3.09 18.80 9.78
N LEU A 91 -1.83 19.20 9.64
CA LEU A 91 -1.34 20.50 10.13
C LEU A 91 -1.46 21.63 9.10
N GLY A 92 -1.81 21.31 7.86
CA GLY A 92 -1.94 22.26 6.76
C GLY A 92 -1.90 21.56 5.40
N PHE A 93 -1.96 22.35 4.34
CA PHE A 93 -1.95 21.87 2.95
C PHE A 93 -0.67 22.26 2.24
N ASN A 94 -0.24 21.42 1.28
CA ASN A 94 0.90 21.75 0.41
C ASN A 94 0.47 22.72 -0.71
N ILE A 95 1.45 23.22 -1.47
CA ILE A 95 1.26 24.23 -2.52
C ILE A 95 0.38 23.73 -3.69
N LYS A 96 0.21 22.41 -3.85
CA LYS A 96 -0.64 21.83 -4.90
C LYS A 96 -2.11 21.73 -4.50
N TYR A 97 -2.45 21.95 -3.23
CA TYR A 97 -3.82 21.80 -2.78
C TYR A 97 -4.70 22.94 -3.30
N GLY A 98 -5.67 22.61 -4.16
CA GLY A 98 -6.62 23.58 -4.74
C GLY A 98 -6.27 24.09 -6.15
N ASN A 99 -5.23 23.55 -6.80
CA ASN A 99 -4.92 23.78 -8.21
C ASN A 99 -5.11 22.51 -9.04
#